data_AF-A0A6A0H812-F1
#
_entry.id   AF-A0A6A0H812-F1
#
_cell.length_a   1.000
_cell.length_b   1.000
_cell.length_c   1.000
_cell.angle_alpha   90.00
_cell.angle_beta   90.00
_cell.angle_gamma   90.00
#
_symmetry.space_group_name_H-M   'P 1'
#
loop_
_entity.id
_entity.type
_entity.pdbx_description
1 polymer ?
#
loop_
_entity_poly.entity_id
_entity_poly.type
_entity_poly.pdbx_seq_one_letter_code
_entity_poly.pdbx_strand_id
1 'polypeptide(L)'
;MRERGMKFRIHQLLDESEILLPTYEPPPRNPELEARIQNLRAEQENREYARMVQSIAQLKQGTATTIGQEYREIHKEMTTHLITGAQYLLSIVGTFFALFIGSSLVVPEFSPRIVFGIIGALIVALAEIYFIIRDDIRKETSKKTK
;
A
#
# COMPACT_ATOMS: atom_id res chain seq x y z
N MET A 1 13.27 70.64 -32.68
CA MET A 1 14.71 70.88 -32.88
C MET A 1 15.10 70.29 -34.23
N ARG A 2 15.44 71.13 -35.23
CA ARG A 2 15.91 70.70 -36.57
C ARG A 2 17.42 70.54 -36.49
N GLU A 3 17.94 69.32 -36.55
CA GLU A 3 19.37 69.11 -36.79
C GLU A 3 19.69 69.52 -38.23
N ARG A 4 20.63 70.45 -38.38
CA ARG A 4 20.99 71.08 -39.66
C ARG A 4 21.91 70.12 -40.43
N GLY A 5 21.54 69.78 -41.67
CA GLY A 5 22.45 69.15 -42.63
C GLY A 5 21.98 67.84 -43.26
N MET A 6 20.94 67.19 -42.72
CA MET A 6 20.42 65.93 -43.28
C MET A 6 19.20 66.19 -44.17
N LYS A 7 19.29 65.76 -45.45
CA LYS A 7 18.27 65.99 -46.48
C LYS A 7 16.96 65.22 -46.22
N PHE A 8 17.03 64.15 -45.43
CA PHE A 8 15.91 63.27 -45.10
C PHE A 8 15.79 63.09 -43.59
N ARG A 9 14.55 62.91 -43.10
CA ARG A 9 14.31 62.62 -41.68
C ARG A 9 14.61 61.15 -41.39
N ILE A 10 15.08 60.84 -40.18
CA ILE A 10 15.52 59.48 -39.78
C ILE A 10 14.42 58.43 -40.01
N HIS A 11 13.14 58.76 -39.75
CA HIS A 11 12.04 57.84 -40.01
C HIS A 11 11.86 57.49 -41.48
N GLN A 12 12.20 58.39 -42.41
CA GLN A 12 12.12 58.12 -43.86
C GLN A 12 13.22 57.14 -44.29
N LEU A 13 14.40 57.22 -43.67
CA LEU A 13 15.49 56.28 -43.91
C LEU A 13 15.21 54.89 -43.32
N LEU A 14 14.47 54.84 -42.20
CA LEU A 14 14.04 53.59 -41.58
C LEU A 14 12.92 52.92 -42.38
N ASP A 15 11.97 53.68 -42.94
CA ASP A 15 10.90 53.17 -43.80
C ASP A 15 11.45 52.53 -45.10
N GLU A 16 12.57 53.04 -45.61
CA GLU A 16 13.26 52.48 -46.79
C GLU A 16 14.29 51.39 -46.45
N SER A 17 14.51 51.09 -45.17
CA SER A 17 15.49 50.09 -44.74
C SER A 17 14.86 48.71 -44.61
N GLU A 18 15.48 47.71 -45.23
CA GLU A 18 15.08 46.30 -45.08
C GLU A 18 15.90 45.66 -43.95
N ILE A 19 15.19 45.10 -42.96
CA ILE A 19 15.82 44.42 -41.84
C ILE A 19 16.21 43.01 -42.30
N LEU A 20 17.50 42.80 -42.56
CA LEU A 20 18.05 41.47 -42.82
C LEU A 20 18.28 40.74 -41.48
N LEU A 21 17.30 39.95 -41.05
CA LEU A 21 17.50 39.04 -39.92
C LEU A 21 18.34 37.83 -40.37
N PRO A 22 19.37 37.43 -39.60
CA PRO A 22 20.07 36.18 -39.89
C PRO A 22 19.09 35.00 -39.75
N THR A 23 19.14 34.08 -40.71
CA THR A 23 18.37 32.84 -40.66
C THR A 23 18.79 32.02 -39.44
N TYR A 24 17.83 31.70 -38.58
CA TYR A 24 18.06 30.86 -37.41
C TYR A 24 18.29 29.41 -37.84
N GLU A 25 19.46 28.85 -37.53
CA GLU A 25 19.76 27.43 -37.69
C GLU A 25 19.46 26.68 -36.38
N PRO A 26 18.42 25.84 -36.32
CA PRO A 26 18.14 25.09 -35.11
C PRO A 26 19.26 24.06 -34.84
N PRO A 27 19.70 23.90 -33.59
CA PRO A 27 20.70 22.90 -33.24
C PRO A 27 20.17 21.48 -33.51
N PRO A 28 21.05 20.52 -33.82
CA PRO A 28 20.67 19.13 -34.05
C PRO A 28 20.03 18.55 -32.78
N ARG A 29 18.96 17.78 -32.97
CA ARG A 29 18.23 17.19 -31.84
C ARG A 29 19.08 16.12 -31.16
N ASN A 30 19.13 16.18 -29.83
CA ASN A 30 19.80 15.18 -29.02
C ASN A 30 18.94 13.89 -28.96
N PRO A 31 19.47 12.72 -29.34
CA PRO A 31 18.72 11.46 -29.38
C PRO A 31 18.18 11.03 -28.00
N GLU A 32 18.89 11.36 -26.91
CA GLU A 32 18.44 11.05 -25.55
C GLU A 32 17.18 11.84 -25.17
N LEU A 33 17.11 13.10 -25.61
CA LEU A 33 15.95 13.96 -25.34
C LEU A 33 14.74 13.52 -26.15
N GLU A 34 14.93 13.05 -27.39
CA GLU A 34 13.83 12.53 -28.20
C GLU A 34 13.24 11.25 -27.60
N ALA A 35 14.09 10.30 -27.16
CA ALA A 35 13.64 9.09 -26.48
C ALA A 35 12.85 9.42 -25.21
N ARG A 36 13.30 10.41 -24.45
CA ARG A 36 12.60 10.86 -23.23
C ARG A 36 11.25 11.51 -23.55
N ILE A 37 11.17 12.31 -24.61
CA ILE A 37 9.92 12.93 -25.08
C ILE A 37 8.93 11.85 -25.53
N GLN A 38 9.39 10.81 -26.23
CA GLN A 38 8.54 9.70 -26.65
C GLN A 38 7.95 8.95 -25.43
N ASN A 39 8.77 8.67 -24.43
CA ASN A 39 8.31 8.04 -23.19
C ASN A 39 7.28 8.92 -22.45
N LEU A 40 7.56 10.22 -22.30
CA LEU A 40 6.66 11.18 -21.67
C LEU A 40 5.33 11.28 -22.43
N ARG A 41 5.36 11.26 -23.76
CA ARG A 41 4.15 11.28 -24.59
C ARG A 41 3.33 10.02 -24.40
N ALA A 42 3.96 8.84 -24.41
CA ALA A 42 3.28 7.58 -24.16
C ALA A 42 2.65 7.53 -22.75
N GLU A 43 3.33 8.07 -21.73
CA GLU A 43 2.75 8.20 -20.39
C GLU A 43 1.54 9.15 -20.36
N GLN A 44 1.60 10.28 -21.06
CA GLN A 44 0.49 11.22 -21.14
C GLN A 44 -0.72 10.62 -21.85
N GLU A 45 -0.51 9.97 -23.00
CA GLU A 45 -1.56 9.29 -23.75
C GLU A 45 -2.21 8.18 -22.91
N ASN A 46 -1.43 7.39 -22.17
CA ASN A 46 -1.99 6.39 -21.25
C ASN A 46 -2.82 7.03 -20.13
N ARG A 47 -2.38 8.16 -19.57
CA ARG A 47 -3.15 8.89 -18.54
C ARG A 47 -4.45 9.44 -19.11
N GLU A 48 -4.43 9.99 -20.33
CA GLU A 48 -5.61 10.51 -21.00
C GLU A 48 -6.59 9.40 -21.36
N TYR A 49 -6.09 8.30 -21.92
CA TYR A 49 -6.88 7.10 -22.18
C TYR A 49 -7.53 6.55 -20.91
N ALA A 50 -6.78 6.46 -19.80
CA ALA A 50 -7.32 6.01 -18.52
C ALA A 50 -8.45 6.94 -18.01
N ARG A 51 -8.34 8.26 -18.19
CA ARG A 51 -9.42 9.20 -17.86
C ARG A 51 -10.64 9.01 -18.76
N MET A 52 -10.44 8.80 -20.07
CA MET A 52 -11.55 8.56 -21.01
C MET A 52 -12.34 7.29 -20.68
N VAL A 53 -11.66 6.24 -20.20
CA VAL A 53 -12.29 4.96 -19.86
C VAL A 53 -12.72 4.89 -18.38
N GLN A 54 -12.41 5.89 -17.56
CA GLN A 54 -12.67 5.88 -16.12
C GLN A 54 -14.16 5.67 -15.78
N SER A 55 -15.07 6.28 -16.54
CA SER A 55 -16.53 6.14 -16.31
C SER A 55 -17.04 4.73 -16.59
N ILE A 56 -16.48 4.07 -17.60
CA ILE A 56 -16.81 2.68 -17.98
C ILE A 56 -16.14 1.71 -16.99
N ALA A 57 -14.92 2.01 -16.56
CA ALA A 57 -14.21 1.25 -15.55
C ALA A 57 -14.94 1.30 -14.20
N GLN A 58 -15.44 2.47 -13.77
CA GLN A 58 -16.22 2.62 -12.54
C GLN A 58 -17.51 1.77 -12.53
N LEU A 59 -18.18 1.61 -13.69
CA LEU A 59 -19.36 0.75 -13.79
C LEU A 59 -19.03 -0.74 -13.63
N LYS A 60 -17.89 -1.21 -14.15
CA LYS A 60 -17.39 -2.58 -13.90
C LYS A 60 -16.81 -2.74 -12.49
N GLN A 61 -16.19 -1.70 -11.97
CA GLN A 61 -15.49 -1.70 -10.71
C GLN A 61 -16.47 -1.60 -9.54
N GLY A 62 -17.59 -0.90 -9.64
CA GLY A 62 -18.63 -0.88 -8.59
C GLY A 62 -19.18 -2.26 -8.25
N THR A 63 -19.28 -3.15 -9.25
CA THR A 63 -19.68 -4.55 -9.06
C THR A 63 -18.53 -5.45 -8.61
N ALA A 64 -17.31 -5.24 -9.10
CA ALA A 64 -16.15 -6.10 -8.78
C ALA A 64 -15.35 -5.70 -7.53
N THR A 65 -15.34 -4.42 -7.15
CA THR A 65 -14.61 -3.92 -5.96
C THR A 65 -15.41 -4.04 -4.68
N THR A 66 -16.74 -3.88 -4.70
CA THR A 66 -17.58 -4.19 -3.53
C THR A 66 -17.43 -5.67 -3.16
N ILE A 67 -17.62 -6.55 -4.14
CA ILE A 67 -17.38 -8.00 -4.04
C ILE A 67 -15.93 -8.27 -3.61
N GLY A 68 -14.91 -7.83 -4.35
CA GLY A 68 -13.51 -8.16 -4.05
C GLY A 68 -12.97 -7.58 -2.74
N GLN A 69 -13.43 -6.41 -2.30
CA GLN A 69 -13.06 -5.84 -1.00
C GLN A 69 -13.77 -6.56 0.13
N GLU A 70 -15.06 -6.86 0.00
CA GLU A 70 -15.81 -7.68 0.97
C GLU A 70 -15.20 -9.08 1.09
N TYR A 71 -14.87 -9.77 -0.01
CA TYR A 71 -14.18 -11.07 0.06
C TYR A 71 -12.81 -10.96 0.73
N ARG A 72 -12.05 -9.89 0.47
CA ARG A 72 -10.73 -9.71 1.08
C ARG A 72 -10.84 -9.39 2.56
N GLU A 73 -11.85 -8.65 2.99
CA GLU A 73 -12.13 -8.37 4.39
C GLU A 73 -12.63 -9.62 5.13
N ILE A 74 -13.59 -10.36 4.55
CA ILE A 74 -14.07 -11.64 5.09
C ILE A 74 -12.94 -12.66 5.20
N HIS A 75 -12.10 -12.80 4.18
CA HIS A 75 -10.96 -13.72 4.23
C HIS A 75 -9.92 -13.28 5.27
N LYS A 76 -9.68 -11.97 5.41
CA LYS A 76 -8.72 -11.44 6.39
C LYS A 76 -9.21 -11.63 7.83
N GLU A 77 -10.50 -11.42 8.07
CA GLU A 77 -11.10 -11.64 9.39
C GLU A 77 -11.13 -13.13 9.74
N MET A 78 -11.60 -13.97 8.82
CA MET A 78 -11.69 -15.43 9.02
C MET A 78 -10.31 -16.08 9.23
N THR A 79 -9.29 -15.67 8.47
CA THR A 79 -7.92 -16.16 8.67
C THR A 79 -7.33 -15.72 10.01
N THR A 80 -7.63 -14.51 10.47
CA THR A 80 -7.15 -14.01 11.77
C THR A 80 -7.74 -14.80 12.94
N HIS A 81 -9.04 -15.13 12.89
CA HIS A 81 -9.68 -15.96 13.92
C HIS A 81 -9.13 -17.39 13.96
N LEU A 82 -8.87 -17.98 12.79
CA LEU A 82 -8.27 -19.31 12.69
C LEU A 82 -6.84 -19.34 13.26
N ILE A 83 -6.03 -18.35 12.93
CA ILE A 83 -4.66 -18.22 13.45
C ILE A 83 -4.66 -18.07 14.97
N THR A 84 -5.59 -17.26 15.51
CA THR A 84 -5.71 -17.05 16.95
C THR A 84 -6.16 -18.33 17.68
N GLY A 85 -7.13 -19.05 17.13
CA GLY A 85 -7.58 -20.33 17.69
C GLY A 85 -6.49 -21.41 17.67
N ALA A 86 -5.71 -21.47 16.58
CA ALA A 86 -4.59 -22.40 16.47
C ALA A 86 -3.48 -22.11 17.49
N GLN A 87 -3.20 -20.83 17.77
CA GLN A 87 -2.22 -20.42 18.77
C GLN A 87 -2.59 -20.91 20.18
N TYR A 88 -3.86 -20.82 20.56
CA TYR A 88 -4.37 -21.34 21.83
C TYR A 88 -4.21 -22.86 21.94
N LEU A 89 -4.61 -23.59 20.90
CA LEU A 89 -4.42 -25.04 20.87
C LEU A 89 -2.94 -25.43 20.96
N LEU A 90 -2.06 -24.71 20.25
CA LEU A 90 -0.62 -24.96 20.29
C LEU A 90 -0.05 -24.71 21.69
N SER A 91 -0.54 -23.71 22.40
CA SER A 91 -0.10 -23.38 23.76
C SER A 91 -0.56 -24.44 24.78
N ILE A 92 -1.80 -24.93 24.71
CA ILE A 92 -2.28 -26.03 25.56
C ILE A 92 -1.46 -27.31 25.31
N VAL A 93 -1.32 -27.69 24.04
CA VAL A 93 -0.57 -28.89 23.64
C VAL A 93 0.91 -28.76 24.01
N GLY A 94 1.51 -27.60 23.74
CA GLY A 94 2.90 -27.30 24.09
C GLY A 94 3.14 -27.39 25.60
N THR A 95 2.23 -26.88 26.42
CA THR A 95 2.33 -26.96 27.89
C THR A 95 2.28 -28.40 28.37
N PHE A 96 1.37 -29.21 27.83
CA PHE A 96 1.29 -30.63 28.15
C PHE A 96 2.61 -31.34 27.87
N PHE A 97 3.15 -31.19 26.66
CA PHE A 97 4.41 -31.84 26.28
C PHE A 97 5.61 -31.29 27.06
N ALA A 98 5.66 -29.98 27.30
CA ALA A 98 6.72 -29.36 28.08
C ALA A 98 6.77 -29.88 29.52
N LEU A 99 5.62 -30.03 30.18
CA LEU A 99 5.55 -30.58 31.54
C LEU A 99 5.74 -32.10 31.57
N PHE A 100 5.25 -32.82 30.55
CA PHE A 100 5.46 -34.25 30.44
C PHE A 100 6.95 -34.59 30.25
N ILE A 101 7.65 -33.87 29.36
CA ILE A 101 9.09 -34.02 29.14
C ILE A 101 9.87 -33.47 30.34
N GLY A 102 9.49 -32.30 30.85
CA GLY A 102 10.18 -31.66 31.98
C GLY A 102 10.11 -32.47 33.28
N SER A 103 8.94 -33.04 33.59
CA SER A 103 8.77 -33.90 34.77
C SER A 103 9.58 -35.19 34.69
N SER A 104 10.05 -35.59 33.50
CA SER A 104 10.90 -36.78 33.33
C SER A 104 12.23 -36.68 34.08
N LEU A 105 12.71 -35.46 34.35
CA LEU A 105 13.94 -35.20 35.09
C LEU A 105 13.80 -35.47 36.60
N VAL A 106 12.59 -35.35 37.13
CA VAL A 106 12.31 -35.46 38.58
C VAL A 106 11.66 -36.79 38.91
N VAL A 107 10.73 -37.24 38.07
CA VAL A 107 9.95 -38.45 38.31
C VAL A 107 10.17 -39.43 37.15
N PRO A 108 10.75 -40.62 37.37
CA PRO A 108 10.97 -41.62 36.32
C PRO A 108 9.66 -42.28 35.83
N GLU A 109 8.65 -42.32 36.69
CA GLU A 109 7.41 -43.07 36.45
C GLU A 109 6.47 -42.38 35.45
N PHE A 110 5.87 -43.17 34.54
CA PHE A 110 5.03 -42.66 33.47
C PHE A 110 3.70 -42.06 33.95
N SER A 111 3.05 -42.71 34.93
CA SER A 111 1.73 -42.30 35.44
C SER A 111 1.70 -40.86 36.01
N PRO A 112 2.57 -40.47 36.96
CA PRO A 112 2.56 -39.12 37.50
C PRO A 112 2.93 -38.04 36.48
N ARG A 113 3.76 -38.34 35.48
CA ARG A 113 4.14 -37.38 34.41
C ARG A 113 2.93 -36.91 33.62
N ILE A 114 2.01 -37.83 33.30
CA ILE A 114 0.75 -37.49 32.62
C ILE A 114 -0.09 -36.57 33.49
N VAL A 115 -0.18 -36.85 34.80
CA VAL A 115 -0.96 -36.03 35.74
C VAL A 115 -0.42 -34.60 35.78
N PHE A 116 0.91 -34.41 35.86
CA PHE A 116 1.51 -33.06 35.79
C PHE A 116 1.23 -32.35 34.46
N GLY A 117 1.32 -33.07 33.34
CA GLY A 117 0.98 -32.53 32.02
C GLY A 117 -0.47 -32.06 31.93
N ILE A 118 -1.42 -32.88 32.41
CA ILE A 118 -2.85 -32.56 32.40
C ILE A 118 -3.14 -31.35 33.30
N ILE A 119 -2.59 -31.31 34.51
CA ILE A 119 -2.80 -30.19 35.45
C ILE A 119 -2.31 -28.88 34.83
N GLY A 120 -1.11 -28.85 34.24
CA GLY A 120 -0.61 -27.63 33.61
C GLY A 120 -1.38 -27.23 32.36
N ALA A 121 -1.79 -28.20 31.53
CA ALA A 121 -2.65 -27.94 30.39
C ALA A 121 -4.00 -27.35 30.81
N LEU A 122 -4.60 -27.81 31.91
CA LEU A 122 -5.84 -27.26 32.47
C LEU A 122 -5.66 -25.81 32.94
N ILE A 123 -4.56 -25.51 33.64
CA ILE A 123 -4.27 -24.13 34.08
C ILE A 123 -4.16 -23.19 32.88
N VAL A 124 -3.42 -23.60 31.84
CA VAL A 124 -3.24 -22.79 30.63
C VAL A 124 -4.55 -22.65 29.86
N ALA A 125 -5.34 -23.72 29.73
CA ALA A 125 -6.65 -23.65 29.11
C ALA A 125 -7.60 -22.65 29.81
N LEU A 126 -7.61 -22.62 31.15
CA LEU A 126 -8.38 -21.62 31.90
C LEU A 126 -7.85 -20.21 31.68
N ALA A 127 -6.53 -20.03 31.62
CA ALA A 127 -5.92 -18.73 31.34
C ALA A 127 -6.30 -18.23 29.93
N GLU A 128 -6.29 -19.11 28.93
CA GLU A 128 -6.68 -18.76 27.55
C GLU A 128 -8.16 -18.39 27.43
N ILE A 129 -9.06 -19.14 28.08
CA ILE A 129 -10.49 -18.79 28.15
C ILE A 129 -10.66 -17.40 28.78
N TYR A 130 -9.94 -17.11 29.86
CA TYR A 130 -9.96 -15.79 30.48
C TYR A 130 -9.46 -14.68 29.54
N PHE A 131 -8.37 -14.92 28.80
CA PHE A 131 -7.85 -13.97 27.81
C PHE A 131 -8.87 -13.68 26.70
N ILE A 132 -9.56 -14.72 26.19
CA ILE A 132 -10.60 -14.56 25.17
C ILE A 132 -11.72 -13.65 25.68
N ILE A 133 -12.26 -13.92 26.87
CA ILE A 133 -13.34 -13.13 27.47
C ILE A 133 -12.88 -11.67 27.67
N ARG A 134 -11.66 -11.47 28.17
CA ARG A 134 -11.11 -10.13 28.41
C ARG A 134 -10.92 -9.34 27.12
N ASP A 135 -10.42 -9.99 26.07
CA ASP A 135 -10.22 -9.35 24.77
C ASP A 135 -11.55 -8.98 24.11
N ASP A 136 -12.58 -9.80 24.29
CA ASP A 136 -13.94 -9.51 23.80
C ASP A 136 -14.53 -8.27 24.50
N ILE A 137 -14.48 -8.21 25.83
CA ILE A 137 -14.89 -7.04 26.62
C ILE A 137 -14.12 -5.77 26.22
N ARG A 138 -12.82 -5.91 25.94
CA ARG A 138 -11.97 -4.78 25.51
C ARG A 138 -12.40 -4.24 24.14
N LYS A 139 -12.80 -5.10 23.21
CA LYS A 139 -13.32 -4.66 21.90
C LYS A 139 -14.62 -3.87 22.04
N GLU A 140 -15.52 -4.30 22.93
CA GLU A 140 -16.77 -3.59 23.18
C GLU A 140 -16.55 -2.18 23.76
N THR A 141 -15.62 -2.05 24.72
CA THR A 141 -15.30 -0.75 25.33
C THR A 141 -14.64 0.22 24.35
N SER A 142 -13.77 -0.27 23.45
CA SER A 142 -13.16 0.56 22.40
C SER A 142 -14.16 1.05 21.37
N LYS A 143 -15.24 0.30 21.10
CA LYS A 143 -16.29 0.68 20.14
C LYS A 143 -17.21 1.78 20.69
N LYS A 144 -17.39 1.85 22.02
CA LYS A 144 -18.19 2.91 22.68
C LYS A 144 -17.47 4.26 22.82
N THR A 145 -16.15 4.29 22.65
CA THR A 145 -15.33 5.50 22.84
C THR A 145 -15.07 6.26 21.52
N LYS A 146 -15.43 5.67 20.38
CA LYS A 146 -15.42 6.31 19.05
C LYS A 146 -16.83 6.70 18.65
#